data_AF-A0A956VWQ6-F1
#
_entry.id   AF-A0A956VWQ6-F1
#
_cell.length_a   1.000
_cell.length_b   1.000
_cell.length_c   1.000
_cell.angle_alpha   90.00
_cell.angle_beta   90.00
_cell.angle_gamma   90.00
#
_symmetry.space_group_name_H-M   'P 1'
#
loop_
_entity.id
_entity.type
_entity.pdbx_description
1 polymer ?
#
loop_
_entity_poly.entity_id
_entity_poly.type
_entity_poly.pdbx_seq_one_letter_code
_entity_poly.pdbx_strand_id
1 'polypeptide(L)'
;DLAPMRVRVVGLGRELDPGERYWGQTDELLDQRQRSWDTLRFWIPEATFFGGFKAAMPTVSADYVSLYEVQPEALDARNAVAVAAGLNGLAPRIATSDGRSVPETQLPALLTSYDEKLFFTRIPLLVLLLQIGAIVAYYLVMVSTMLVERQAAEIATMRSRGATTWQLLGIYGVEGTILAALAAAIGPPLAAGVISLLGPTPAFDGLSGGGLLPVYIGRTAFILAGVGALIAFASLMIPAWRATRNSVVEFKRGAARPGRTPLFMRYYLDVAFVLIVAAVFWRLSQQEELFTESIFGETQVDPILLATPAVFMITVGVVFLRLFPLVLRLIAWGIGWTRSVAILVGMRSLVRQP
;
A
#
# COMPACT_ATOMS: atom_id res chain seq x y z
N ASP A 1 -37.12 -53.20 -21.34
CA ASP A 1 -36.12 -54.01 -22.08
C ASP A 1 -35.72 -53.32 -23.38
N LEU A 2 -34.62 -52.57 -23.34
CA LEU A 2 -33.99 -52.05 -24.56
C LEU A 2 -33.14 -53.17 -25.17
N ALA A 3 -33.22 -53.35 -26.49
CA ALA A 3 -32.37 -54.32 -27.19
C ALA A 3 -30.89 -53.96 -26.99
N PRO A 4 -30.00 -54.94 -26.77
CA PRO A 4 -28.58 -54.68 -26.52
C PRO A 4 -27.95 -54.02 -27.75
N MET A 5 -27.29 -52.87 -27.53
CA MET A 5 -26.61 -52.12 -28.58
C MET A 5 -25.32 -52.84 -28.98
N ARG A 6 -25.16 -53.15 -30.27
CA ARG A 6 -23.92 -53.75 -30.78
C ARG A 6 -22.89 -52.66 -31.04
N VAL A 7 -21.80 -52.68 -30.28
CA VAL A 7 -20.67 -51.76 -30.43
C VAL A 7 -19.53 -52.49 -31.13
N ARG A 8 -18.88 -51.83 -32.10
CA ARG A 8 -17.63 -52.32 -32.71
C ARG A 8 -16.47 -51.55 -32.11
N VAL A 9 -15.67 -52.22 -31.28
CA VAL A 9 -14.44 -51.65 -30.72
C VAL A 9 -13.39 -51.57 -31.83
N VAL A 10 -12.92 -50.36 -32.14
CA VAL A 10 -11.94 -50.11 -33.20
C VAL A 10 -10.50 -50.04 -32.69
N GLY A 11 -10.30 -49.92 -31.38
CA GLY A 11 -9.00 -49.84 -30.73
C GLY A 11 -9.11 -49.60 -29.22
N LEU A 12 -7.97 -49.66 -28.55
CA LEU A 12 -7.80 -49.30 -27.13
C LEU A 12 -6.84 -48.12 -27.07
N GLY A 13 -7.18 -47.08 -26.30
CA GLY A 13 -6.34 -45.92 -26.06
C GLY A 13 -5.73 -45.97 -24.66
N ARG A 14 -4.50 -45.47 -24.51
CA ARG A 14 -3.85 -45.22 -23.22
C ARG A 14 -3.43 -43.76 -23.17
N GLU A 15 -3.70 -43.08 -22.06
CA GLU A 15 -3.10 -41.78 -21.76
C GLU A 15 -1.57 -41.92 -21.81
N LEU A 16 -0.92 -41.07 -22.60
CA LEU A 16 0.54 -41.01 -22.68
C LEU A 16 1.09 -40.01 -21.65
N ASP A 17 0.38 -38.90 -21.45
CA ASP A 17 0.68 -37.87 -20.46
C ASP A 17 -0.61 -37.39 -19.78
N PRO A 18 -0.89 -37.81 -18.53
CA PRO A 18 -2.07 -37.39 -17.79
C PRO A 18 -2.17 -35.87 -17.54
N GLY A 19 -1.07 -35.13 -17.67
CA GLY A 19 -1.04 -33.67 -17.55
C GLY A 19 -1.31 -32.93 -18.86
N GLU A 20 -1.43 -33.65 -19.98
CA GLU A 20 -1.66 -33.04 -21.28
C GLU A 20 -3.05 -32.41 -21.35
N ARG A 21 -3.10 -31.19 -21.91
CA ARG A 21 -4.30 -30.36 -22.07
C ARG A 21 -5.52 -31.11 -22.64
N TYR A 22 -5.27 -32.12 -23.47
CA TYR A 22 -6.31 -32.92 -24.13
C TYR A 22 -7.06 -33.85 -23.17
N TRP A 23 -6.38 -34.45 -22.17
CA TRP A 23 -7.00 -35.38 -21.22
C TRP A 23 -7.73 -34.65 -20.09
N GLY A 24 -7.38 -33.38 -19.89
CA GLY A 24 -8.05 -32.47 -18.98
C GLY A 24 -7.71 -32.77 -17.52
N GLN A 25 -7.64 -31.71 -16.72
CA GLN A 25 -7.43 -31.77 -15.26
C GLN A 25 -8.65 -32.32 -14.50
N THR A 26 -9.45 -33.17 -15.13
CA THR A 26 -10.57 -33.84 -14.49
C THR A 26 -9.99 -35.02 -13.72
N ASP A 27 -10.29 -35.12 -12.41
CA ASP A 27 -9.91 -36.28 -11.58
C ASP A 27 -10.53 -37.61 -12.08
N GLU A 28 -11.39 -37.55 -13.09
CA GLU A 28 -11.90 -38.70 -13.81
C GLU A 28 -10.85 -39.29 -14.76
N LEU A 29 -9.86 -39.96 -14.17
CA LEU A 29 -8.94 -40.85 -14.87
C LEU A 29 -9.71 -41.87 -15.71
N LEU A 30 -9.07 -42.35 -16.78
CA LEU A 30 -9.61 -43.38 -17.66
C LEU A 30 -10.25 -44.60 -16.97
N ASP A 31 -9.73 -44.95 -15.80
CA ASP A 31 -10.11 -46.14 -15.02
C ASP A 31 -10.87 -45.81 -13.72
N GLN A 32 -11.35 -44.58 -13.54
CA GLN A 32 -12.06 -44.22 -12.32
C GLN A 32 -13.46 -44.85 -12.29
N ARG A 33 -13.70 -45.79 -11.36
CA ARG A 33 -15.04 -46.36 -11.15
C ARG A 33 -16.00 -45.29 -10.63
N GLN A 34 -16.87 -44.79 -11.51
CA GLN A 34 -17.99 -43.96 -11.08
C GLN A 34 -19.19 -44.81 -10.68
N ARG A 35 -19.57 -44.68 -9.40
CA ARG A 35 -20.74 -45.30 -8.75
C ARG A 35 -20.72 -46.84 -8.71
N SER A 36 -21.75 -47.41 -8.09
CA SER A 36 -21.90 -48.83 -7.72
C SER A 36 -21.99 -49.84 -8.87
N TRP A 37 -21.73 -49.42 -10.12
CA TRP A 37 -21.82 -50.24 -11.33
C TRP A 37 -20.51 -50.14 -12.13
N ASP A 38 -20.15 -51.21 -12.84
CA ASP A 38 -18.99 -51.20 -13.75
C ASP A 38 -19.29 -50.25 -14.93
N THR A 39 -18.67 -49.08 -14.90
CA THR A 39 -18.80 -48.05 -15.95
C THR A 39 -17.62 -48.18 -16.91
N LEU A 40 -17.88 -48.34 -18.20
CA LEU A 40 -16.87 -48.41 -19.26
C LEU A 40 -16.83 -47.09 -20.02
N ARG A 41 -15.68 -46.41 -20.04
CA ARG A 41 -15.48 -45.17 -20.81
C ARG A 41 -15.22 -45.51 -22.28
N PHE A 42 -15.99 -44.92 -23.18
CA PHE A 42 -15.81 -45.06 -24.63
C PHE A 42 -15.56 -43.68 -25.25
N TRP A 43 -14.55 -43.60 -26.13
CA TRP A 43 -14.48 -42.51 -27.09
C TRP A 43 -15.19 -42.92 -28.36
N ILE A 44 -16.13 -42.08 -28.75
CA ILE A 44 -16.98 -42.29 -29.91
C ILE A 44 -16.85 -41.09 -30.82
N PRO A 45 -16.82 -41.29 -32.15
CA PRO A 45 -16.87 -40.18 -33.09
C PRO A 45 -18.12 -39.34 -32.85
N GLU A 46 -18.00 -38.02 -33.04
CA GLU A 46 -19.10 -37.07 -32.90
C GLU A 46 -20.35 -37.51 -33.70
N ALA A 47 -20.15 -37.98 -34.93
CA ALA A 47 -21.22 -38.49 -35.78
C ALA A 47 -21.94 -39.73 -35.20
N THR A 48 -21.22 -40.58 -34.45
CA THR A 48 -21.82 -41.74 -33.76
C THR A 48 -22.64 -41.30 -32.56
N PHE A 49 -22.16 -40.32 -31.79
CA PHE A 49 -22.88 -39.79 -30.62
C PHE A 49 -24.16 -39.05 -31.02
N PHE A 50 -24.07 -38.06 -31.91
CA PHE A 50 -25.23 -37.23 -32.30
C PHE A 50 -26.18 -37.91 -33.31
N GLY A 51 -25.72 -38.95 -34.00
CA GLY A 51 -26.51 -39.71 -34.96
C GLY A 51 -26.99 -41.06 -34.43
N GLY A 52 -26.11 -42.06 -34.51
CA GLY A 52 -26.48 -43.47 -34.26
C GLY A 52 -26.91 -43.75 -32.82
N PHE A 53 -26.23 -43.17 -31.83
CA PHE A 53 -26.55 -43.37 -30.42
C PHE A 53 -27.90 -42.74 -30.05
N LYS A 54 -28.16 -41.51 -30.49
CA LYS A 54 -29.45 -40.84 -30.32
C LYS A 54 -30.61 -41.61 -30.96
N ALA A 55 -30.40 -42.20 -32.14
CA ALA A 55 -31.42 -43.01 -32.82
C ALA A 55 -31.71 -44.33 -32.09
N ALA A 56 -30.70 -44.96 -31.52
CA ALA A 56 -30.84 -46.22 -30.79
C ALA A 56 -31.38 -46.04 -29.35
N MET A 57 -31.05 -44.92 -28.69
CA MET A 57 -31.46 -44.61 -27.33
C MET A 57 -32.08 -43.20 -27.23
N PRO A 58 -33.32 -43.01 -27.69
CA PRO A 58 -33.95 -41.70 -27.75
C PRO A 58 -34.27 -41.10 -26.37
N THR A 59 -34.32 -41.92 -25.31
CA THR A 59 -34.60 -41.48 -23.93
C THR A 59 -33.34 -41.28 -23.09
N VAL A 60 -32.15 -41.39 -23.69
CA VAL A 60 -30.90 -41.22 -22.93
C VAL A 60 -30.72 -39.75 -22.54
N SER A 61 -30.45 -39.50 -21.27
CA SER A 61 -29.97 -38.20 -20.79
C SER A 61 -28.45 -38.16 -20.91
N ALA A 62 -27.92 -37.07 -21.45
CA ALA A 62 -26.50 -36.80 -21.48
C ALA A 62 -26.23 -35.55 -20.66
N ASP A 63 -25.23 -35.64 -19.79
CA ASP A 63 -24.66 -34.47 -19.11
C ASP A 63 -23.52 -33.94 -19.99
N TYR A 64 -23.54 -32.64 -20.27
CA TYR A 64 -22.54 -31.97 -21.09
C TYR A 64 -21.66 -31.11 -20.19
N VAL A 65 -20.36 -31.39 -20.22
CA VAL A 65 -19.35 -30.60 -19.49
C VAL A 65 -18.52 -29.84 -20.51
N SER A 66 -18.53 -28.51 -20.40
CA SER A 66 -17.71 -27.61 -21.22
C SER A 66 -16.62 -26.99 -20.35
N LEU A 67 -15.37 -27.27 -20.67
CA LEU A 67 -14.22 -26.72 -19.97
C LEU A 67 -13.74 -25.44 -20.65
N TYR A 68 -13.63 -24.36 -19.87
CA TYR A 68 -13.09 -23.09 -20.32
C TYR A 68 -11.81 -22.80 -19.56
N GLU A 69 -10.71 -22.63 -20.29
CA GLU A 69 -9.44 -22.27 -19.67
C GLU A 69 -9.35 -20.77 -19.40
N VAL A 70 -8.77 -20.47 -18.24
CA VAL A 70 -8.50 -19.10 -17.81
C VAL A 70 -7.20 -18.65 -18.46
N GLN A 71 -7.19 -17.45 -19.05
CA GLN A 71 -5.97 -16.81 -19.57
C GLN A 71 -5.31 -16.00 -18.43
N PRO A 72 -4.22 -16.49 -17.81
CA PRO A 72 -3.65 -15.82 -16.65
C PRO A 72 -3.06 -14.45 -16.98
N GLU A 73 -2.60 -14.23 -18.21
CA GLU A 73 -2.00 -12.97 -18.66
C GLU A 73 -3.02 -11.83 -18.75
N ALA A 74 -4.31 -12.17 -18.86
CA ALA A 74 -5.41 -11.22 -18.88
C ALA A 74 -5.90 -10.87 -17.47
N LEU A 75 -5.43 -11.55 -16.43
CA LEU A 75 -5.83 -11.32 -15.03
C LEU A 75 -4.78 -10.49 -14.30
N ASP A 76 -5.23 -9.42 -13.66
CA ASP A 76 -4.37 -8.60 -12.81
C ASP A 76 -5.12 -8.08 -11.57
N ALA A 77 -4.38 -7.48 -10.64
CA ALA A 77 -4.95 -6.91 -9.42
C ALA A 77 -5.92 -5.73 -9.67
N ARG A 78 -6.03 -5.21 -10.90
CA ARG A 78 -6.93 -4.10 -11.26
C ARG A 78 -8.29 -4.62 -11.72
N ASN A 79 -8.32 -5.78 -12.38
CA ASN A 79 -9.55 -6.38 -12.89
C ASN A 79 -10.09 -7.56 -12.06
N ALA A 80 -9.32 -8.08 -11.10
CA ALA A 80 -9.70 -9.23 -10.27
C ALA A 80 -11.12 -9.13 -9.68
N VAL A 81 -11.47 -8.00 -9.06
CA VAL A 81 -12.80 -7.78 -8.45
C VAL A 81 -13.90 -7.75 -9.51
N ALA A 82 -13.66 -7.07 -10.64
CA ALA A 82 -14.63 -6.97 -11.73
C ALA A 82 -14.88 -8.34 -12.39
N VAL A 83 -13.82 -9.13 -12.56
CA VAL A 83 -13.91 -10.50 -13.09
C VAL A 83 -14.64 -11.41 -12.12
N ALA A 84 -14.32 -11.37 -10.82
CA ALA A 84 -15.01 -12.14 -9.79
C ALA A 84 -16.52 -11.82 -9.74
N ALA A 85 -16.88 -10.53 -9.76
CA ALA A 85 -18.26 -10.09 -9.81
C ALA A 85 -18.98 -10.54 -11.10
N GLY A 86 -18.28 -10.47 -12.24
CA GLY A 86 -18.80 -10.96 -13.52
C GLY A 86 -19.09 -12.46 -13.51
N LEU A 87 -18.19 -13.27 -12.94
CA LEU A 87 -18.35 -14.73 -12.82
C LEU A 87 -19.46 -15.09 -11.83
N ASN A 88 -19.56 -14.40 -10.70
CA ASN A 88 -20.67 -14.57 -9.75
C ASN A 88 -22.02 -14.20 -10.39
N GLY A 89 -22.03 -13.21 -11.29
CA GLY A 89 -23.22 -12.83 -12.05
C GLY A 89 -23.52 -13.75 -13.24
N LEU A 90 -22.58 -14.58 -13.68
CA LEU A 90 -22.75 -15.51 -14.79
C LEU A 90 -23.60 -16.72 -14.40
N ALA A 91 -23.40 -17.27 -13.19
CA ALA A 91 -24.20 -18.37 -12.67
C ALA A 91 -25.73 -18.12 -12.70
N PRO A 92 -26.26 -17.02 -12.13
CA PRO A 92 -27.69 -16.74 -12.19
C PRO A 92 -28.18 -16.46 -13.62
N ARG A 93 -27.35 -15.87 -14.49
CA ARG A 93 -27.72 -15.63 -15.90
C ARG A 93 -27.87 -16.93 -16.69
N ILE A 94 -26.95 -17.88 -16.50
CA ILE A 94 -27.06 -19.22 -17.11
C ILE A 94 -28.32 -19.92 -16.60
N ALA A 95 -28.56 -19.88 -15.29
CA ALA A 95 -29.75 -20.49 -14.70
C ALA A 95 -31.07 -19.92 -15.27
N THR A 96 -31.10 -18.64 -15.65
CA THR A 96 -32.29 -18.04 -16.32
C THR A 96 -32.47 -18.48 -17.77
N SER A 97 -31.40 -18.78 -18.51
CA SER A 97 -31.47 -19.25 -19.90
C SER A 97 -31.65 -20.77 -20.01
N ASP A 98 -30.99 -21.51 -19.12
CA ASP A 98 -31.01 -22.97 -19.03
C ASP A 98 -30.90 -23.38 -17.56
N GLY A 99 -32.03 -23.76 -16.95
CA GLY A 99 -32.12 -24.13 -15.54
C GLY A 99 -31.42 -25.45 -15.18
N ARG A 100 -30.81 -26.15 -16.16
CA ARG A 100 -30.06 -27.40 -15.95
C ARG A 100 -28.55 -27.22 -16.01
N SER A 101 -28.07 -26.07 -16.48
CA SER A 101 -26.64 -25.78 -16.61
C SER A 101 -26.12 -25.10 -15.34
N VAL A 102 -25.05 -25.67 -14.75
CA VAL A 102 -24.40 -25.13 -13.55
C VAL A 102 -22.93 -24.85 -13.86
N PRO A 103 -22.46 -23.60 -13.79
CA PRO A 103 -21.03 -23.32 -13.90
C PRO A 103 -20.32 -23.69 -12.59
N GLU A 104 -19.28 -24.51 -12.69
CA GLU A 104 -18.43 -24.88 -11.57
C GLU A 104 -17.06 -24.20 -11.71
N THR A 105 -16.72 -23.34 -10.76
CA THR A 105 -15.42 -22.65 -10.75
C THR A 105 -15.04 -22.19 -9.35
N GLN A 106 -13.76 -22.35 -9.00
CA GLN A 106 -13.17 -21.83 -7.76
C GLN A 106 -12.58 -20.42 -7.95
N LEU A 107 -12.56 -19.92 -9.19
CA LEU A 107 -11.91 -18.66 -9.55
C LEU A 107 -12.49 -17.45 -8.81
N PRO A 108 -13.83 -17.29 -8.64
CA PRO A 108 -14.37 -16.16 -7.89
C PRO A 108 -13.87 -16.13 -6.45
N ALA A 109 -13.90 -17.26 -5.74
CA ALA A 109 -13.40 -17.36 -4.37
C ALA A 109 -11.89 -17.09 -4.27
N LEU A 110 -11.11 -17.59 -5.22
CA LEU A 110 -9.68 -17.31 -5.31
C LEU A 110 -9.40 -15.81 -5.52
N LEU A 111 -10.11 -15.16 -6.45
CA LEU A 111 -9.94 -13.73 -6.73
C LEU A 111 -10.37 -12.86 -5.54
N THR A 112 -11.47 -13.20 -4.85
CA THR A 112 -11.89 -12.50 -3.63
C THR A 112 -10.85 -12.67 -2.51
N SER A 113 -10.39 -13.89 -2.26
CA SER A 113 -9.37 -14.14 -1.23
C SER A 113 -8.02 -13.48 -1.55
N TYR A 114 -7.68 -13.36 -2.84
CA TYR A 114 -6.51 -12.62 -3.30
C TYR A 114 -6.64 -11.12 -3.01
N ASP A 115 -7.81 -10.52 -3.29
CA ASP A 115 -8.07 -9.11 -3.01
C ASP A 115 -8.01 -8.81 -1.50
N GLU A 116 -8.61 -9.66 -0.67
CA GLU A 116 -8.50 -9.58 0.79
C GLU A 116 -7.04 -9.63 1.26
N LYS A 117 -6.26 -10.62 0.79
CA LYS A 117 -4.84 -10.74 1.13
C LYS A 117 -4.03 -9.53 0.66
N LEU A 118 -4.29 -9.02 -0.54
CA LEU A 118 -3.63 -7.81 -1.05
C LEU A 118 -3.95 -6.61 -0.16
N PHE A 119 -5.20 -6.46 0.24
CA PHE A 119 -5.64 -5.38 1.11
C PHE A 119 -4.91 -5.42 2.46
N PHE A 120 -4.86 -6.58 3.12
CA PHE A 120 -4.14 -6.75 4.39
C PHE A 120 -2.63 -6.51 4.23
N THR A 121 -2.04 -6.92 3.12
CA THR A 121 -0.60 -6.72 2.85
C THR A 121 -0.26 -5.27 2.56
N ARG A 122 -1.19 -4.50 1.95
CA ARG A 122 -0.97 -3.07 1.64
C ARG A 122 -0.97 -2.19 2.88
N ILE A 123 -1.71 -2.55 3.94
CA ILE A 123 -1.82 -1.73 5.15
C ILE A 123 -0.45 -1.45 5.79
N PRO A 124 0.38 -2.46 6.15
CA PRO A 124 1.71 -2.23 6.72
C PRO A 124 2.63 -1.42 5.79
N LEU A 125 2.55 -1.64 4.48
CA LEU A 125 3.37 -0.92 3.50
C LEU A 125 2.99 0.57 3.43
N LEU A 126 1.70 0.90 3.54
CA LEU A 126 1.22 2.28 3.54
C LEU A 126 1.62 3.01 4.81
N VAL A 127 1.59 2.31 5.95
CA VAL A 127 2.12 2.81 7.22
C VAL A 127 3.61 3.12 7.10
N LEU A 128 4.39 2.18 6.57
CA LEU A 128 5.84 2.37 6.38
C LEU A 128 6.14 3.53 5.44
N LEU A 129 5.38 3.66 4.35
CA LEU A 129 5.49 4.78 3.41
C LEU A 129 5.22 6.12 4.09
N LEU A 130 4.13 6.20 4.89
CA LEU A 130 3.78 7.42 5.62
C LEU A 130 4.88 7.79 6.63
N GLN A 131 5.45 6.79 7.33
CA GLN A 131 6.53 6.98 8.27
C GLN A 131 7.80 7.54 7.62
N ILE A 132 8.25 6.91 6.53
CA ILE A 132 9.42 7.37 5.78
C ILE A 132 9.14 8.77 5.20
N GLY A 133 7.95 8.99 4.65
CA GLY A 133 7.51 10.29 4.15
C GLY A 133 7.54 11.39 5.21
N ALA A 134 7.11 11.10 6.44
CA ALA A 134 7.17 12.03 7.56
C ALA A 134 8.62 12.39 7.94
N ILE A 135 9.52 11.41 7.96
CA ILE A 135 10.96 11.64 8.21
C ILE A 135 11.55 12.55 7.14
N VAL A 136 11.25 12.28 5.86
CA VAL A 136 11.72 13.10 4.74
C VAL A 136 11.16 14.52 4.83
N ALA A 137 9.88 14.70 5.12
CA ALA A 137 9.27 16.01 5.30
C ALA A 137 9.91 16.79 6.46
N TYR A 138 10.16 16.14 7.60
CA TYR A 138 10.89 16.74 8.72
C TYR A 138 12.29 17.19 8.29
N TYR A 139 13.03 16.33 7.58
CA TYR A 139 14.35 16.68 7.07
C TYR A 139 14.31 17.86 6.11
N LEU A 140 13.32 17.93 5.21
CA LEU A 140 13.12 19.07 4.31
C LEU A 140 12.85 20.37 5.07
N VAL A 141 12.02 20.34 6.13
CA VAL A 141 11.78 21.51 6.98
C VAL A 141 13.07 21.95 7.67
N MET A 142 13.86 21.02 8.19
CA MET A 142 15.13 21.31 8.85
C MET A 142 16.14 21.94 7.87
N VAL A 143 16.36 21.30 6.72
CA VAL A 143 17.27 21.83 5.68
C VAL A 143 16.80 23.18 5.16
N SER A 144 15.50 23.35 4.93
CA SER A 144 14.93 24.65 4.53
C SER A 144 15.17 25.71 5.59
N THR A 145 14.98 25.39 6.88
CA THR A 145 15.27 26.32 7.98
C THR A 145 16.74 26.73 7.99
N MET A 146 17.66 25.78 7.86
CA MET A 146 19.10 26.06 7.78
C MET A 146 19.46 26.91 6.55
N LEU A 147 18.86 26.64 5.40
CA LEU A 147 19.08 27.40 4.17
C LEU A 147 18.61 28.86 4.33
N VAL A 148 17.43 29.05 4.90
CA VAL A 148 16.83 30.36 5.15
C VAL A 148 17.66 31.15 6.18
N GLU A 149 18.16 30.50 7.23
CA GLU A 149 19.07 31.12 8.20
C GLU A 149 20.39 31.57 7.55
N ARG A 150 20.96 30.74 6.67
CA ARG A 150 22.16 31.08 5.90
C ARG A 150 21.94 32.29 4.99
N GLN A 151 20.74 32.42 4.43
CA GLN A 151 20.34 33.53 3.56
C GLN A 151 19.78 34.75 4.31
N ALA A 152 19.77 34.75 5.66
CA ALA A 152 19.16 35.80 6.45
C ALA A 152 19.78 37.20 6.21
N ALA A 153 21.10 37.27 5.97
CA ALA A 153 21.78 38.52 5.63
C ALA A 153 21.31 39.09 4.29
N GLU A 154 21.15 38.23 3.28
CA GLU A 154 20.66 38.61 1.95
C GLU A 154 19.19 39.09 2.05
N ILE A 155 18.35 38.34 2.76
CA ILE A 155 16.96 38.72 3.07
C ILE A 155 16.89 40.12 3.71
N ALA A 156 17.76 40.39 4.69
CA ALA A 156 17.80 41.68 5.37
C ALA A 156 18.22 42.82 4.42
N THR A 157 19.20 42.59 3.55
CA THR A 157 19.60 43.59 2.56
C THR A 157 18.51 43.86 1.52
N MET A 158 17.86 42.82 0.97
CA MET A 158 16.72 42.99 0.06
C MET A 158 15.58 43.77 0.71
N ARG A 159 15.28 43.48 1.98
CA ARG A 159 14.24 44.21 2.74
C ARG A 159 14.62 45.68 2.97
N SER A 160 15.90 45.99 3.21
CA SER A 160 16.39 47.38 3.32
C SER A 160 16.29 48.15 1.99
N ARG A 161 16.27 47.45 0.86
CA ARG A 161 16.05 48.00 -0.49
C ARG A 161 14.56 48.12 -0.86
N GLY A 162 13.65 47.87 0.09
CA GLY A 162 12.20 48.03 -0.11
C GLY A 162 11.46 46.78 -0.59
N ALA A 163 12.10 45.60 -0.63
CA ALA A 163 11.43 44.38 -1.03
C ALA A 163 10.32 43.98 -0.03
N THR A 164 9.15 43.65 -0.55
CA THR A 164 8.00 43.19 0.24
C THR A 164 8.13 41.71 0.63
N THR A 165 7.47 41.29 1.71
CA THR A 165 7.42 39.88 2.15
C THR A 165 6.91 38.96 1.03
N TRP A 166 5.93 39.40 0.25
CA TRP A 166 5.37 38.62 -0.87
C TRP A 166 6.34 38.47 -2.05
N GLN A 167 7.16 39.49 -2.34
CA GLN A 167 8.20 39.38 -3.38
C GLN A 167 9.29 38.39 -2.97
N LEU A 168 9.72 38.42 -1.70
CA LEU A 168 10.67 37.43 -1.19
C LEU A 168 10.07 36.01 -1.19
N LEU A 169 8.84 35.85 -0.73
CA LEU A 169 8.16 34.55 -0.74
C LEU A 169 7.95 34.04 -2.16
N GLY A 170 7.72 34.93 -3.13
CA GLY A 170 7.61 34.59 -4.55
C GLY A 170 8.88 33.94 -5.10
N ILE A 171 10.06 34.42 -4.71
CA ILE A 171 11.34 33.83 -5.13
C ILE A 171 11.47 32.39 -4.62
N TYR A 172 11.26 32.18 -3.31
CA TYR A 172 11.23 30.84 -2.72
C TYR A 172 10.13 29.95 -3.30
N GLY A 173 8.99 30.56 -3.67
CA GLY A 173 7.88 29.91 -4.35
C GLY A 173 8.27 29.35 -5.71
N VAL A 174 8.96 30.14 -6.52
CA VAL A 174 9.42 29.69 -7.84
C VAL A 174 10.46 28.58 -7.68
N GLU A 175 11.45 28.75 -6.81
CA GLU A 175 12.48 27.73 -6.56
C GLU A 175 11.86 26.41 -6.06
N GLY A 176 11.00 26.48 -5.04
CA GLY A 176 10.30 25.32 -4.49
C GLY A 176 9.39 24.65 -5.53
N THR A 177 8.71 25.42 -6.38
CA THR A 177 7.83 24.87 -7.41
C THR A 177 8.63 24.14 -8.48
N ILE A 178 9.77 24.69 -8.91
CA ILE A 178 10.65 24.03 -9.88
C ILE A 178 11.15 22.69 -9.33
N LEU A 179 11.63 22.68 -8.08
CA LEU A 179 12.09 21.45 -7.43
C LEU A 179 10.96 20.42 -7.27
N ALA A 180 9.77 20.86 -6.85
CA ALA A 180 8.60 20.01 -6.68
C ALA A 180 8.11 19.41 -8.03
N ALA A 181 8.09 20.22 -9.09
CA ALA A 181 7.68 19.78 -10.42
C ALA A 181 8.67 18.75 -10.99
N LEU A 182 9.98 18.99 -10.86
CA LEU A 182 11.01 18.03 -11.26
C LEU A 182 10.89 16.72 -10.48
N ALA A 183 10.70 16.79 -9.16
CA ALA A 183 10.51 15.61 -8.32
C ALA A 183 9.24 14.81 -8.71
N ALA A 184 8.12 15.50 -8.99
CA ALA A 184 6.89 14.84 -9.41
C ALA A 184 7.01 14.15 -10.79
N ALA A 185 7.75 14.76 -11.72
CA ALA A 185 7.96 14.22 -13.06
C ALA A 185 8.96 13.05 -13.09
N ILE A 186 10.06 13.17 -12.34
CA ILE A 186 11.16 12.19 -12.34
C ILE A 186 10.90 11.05 -11.34
N GLY A 187 10.12 11.30 -10.28
CA GLY A 187 9.86 10.33 -9.22
C GLY A 187 9.28 8.99 -9.72
N PRO A 188 8.13 8.97 -10.42
CA PRO A 188 7.54 7.74 -10.94
C PRO A 188 8.45 6.92 -11.88
N PRO A 189 9.11 7.49 -12.92
CA PRO A 189 9.99 6.71 -13.77
C PRO A 189 11.24 6.22 -13.04
N LEU A 190 11.78 7.01 -12.10
CA LEU A 190 12.91 6.59 -11.28
C LEU A 190 12.53 5.41 -10.38
N ALA A 191 11.37 5.49 -9.71
CA ALA A 191 10.84 4.39 -8.92
C ALA A 191 10.61 3.13 -9.76
N ALA A 192 10.06 3.27 -10.96
CA ALA A 192 9.86 2.14 -11.87
C ALA A 192 11.18 1.48 -12.30
N GLY A 193 12.22 2.27 -12.57
CA GLY A 193 13.55 1.75 -12.87
C GLY A 193 14.13 0.95 -11.70
N VAL A 194 14.05 1.49 -10.47
CA VAL A 194 14.52 0.80 -9.26
C VAL A 194 13.76 -0.50 -9.01
N ILE A 195 12.43 -0.50 -9.16
CA ILE A 195 11.61 -1.70 -8.98
C ILE A 195 11.91 -2.75 -10.07
N SER A 196 12.08 -2.31 -11.31
CA SER A 196 12.38 -3.21 -12.43
C SER A 196 13.70 -3.96 -12.22
N LEU A 197 14.70 -3.27 -11.66
CA LEU A 197 16.01 -3.84 -11.31
C LEU A 197 15.97 -4.86 -10.17
N LEU A 198 14.89 -4.95 -9.40
CA LEU A 198 14.72 -6.00 -8.38
C LEU A 198 14.35 -7.35 -8.98
N GLY A 199 13.96 -7.40 -10.26
CA GLY A 199 13.49 -8.63 -10.91
C GLY A 199 14.45 -9.81 -10.86
N PRO A 200 15.76 -9.64 -11.08
CA PRO A 200 16.74 -10.73 -10.99
C PRO A 200 17.04 -11.20 -9.56
N THR A 201 16.42 -10.62 -8.52
CA THR A 201 16.71 -11.02 -7.14
C THR A 201 15.95 -12.31 -6.76
N PRO A 202 16.48 -13.14 -5.83
CA PRO A 202 15.86 -14.42 -5.47
C PRO A 202 14.40 -14.33 -4.99
N ALA A 203 14.01 -13.17 -4.44
CA ALA A 203 12.64 -12.93 -3.99
C ALA A 203 11.63 -12.76 -5.15
N PHE A 204 12.10 -12.39 -6.35
CA PHE A 204 11.26 -12.09 -7.51
C PHE A 204 11.55 -12.97 -8.73
N ASP A 205 12.51 -13.89 -8.63
CA ASP A 205 12.91 -14.80 -9.72
C ASP A 205 11.75 -15.63 -10.27
N GLY A 206 10.88 -16.14 -9.38
CA GLY A 206 9.67 -16.88 -9.76
C GLY A 206 8.62 -16.06 -10.53
N LEU A 207 8.73 -14.72 -10.52
CA LEU A 207 7.84 -13.80 -11.24
C LEU A 207 8.50 -13.22 -12.51
N SER A 208 9.82 -13.07 -12.52
CA SER A 208 10.58 -12.43 -13.60
C SER A 208 11.26 -13.42 -14.55
N GLY A 209 11.41 -14.69 -14.15
CA GLY A 209 12.19 -15.69 -14.89
C GLY A 209 13.66 -15.30 -15.03
N GLY A 210 14.23 -14.63 -14.03
CA GLY A 210 15.60 -14.08 -14.04
C GLY A 210 15.75 -12.76 -14.80
N GLY A 211 14.66 -12.20 -15.34
CA GLY A 211 14.64 -10.95 -16.09
C GLY A 211 14.32 -9.69 -15.25
N LEU A 212 14.11 -8.57 -15.94
CA LEU A 212 13.59 -7.35 -15.33
C LEU A 212 12.10 -7.50 -15.01
N LEU A 213 11.65 -6.97 -13.88
CA LEU A 213 10.22 -6.97 -13.55
C LEU A 213 9.45 -6.02 -14.48
N PRO A 214 8.28 -6.46 -15.01
CA PRO A 214 7.38 -5.58 -15.74
C PRO A 214 6.72 -4.61 -14.76
N VAL A 215 7.09 -3.32 -14.84
CA VAL A 215 6.52 -2.27 -13.99
C VAL A 215 5.58 -1.39 -14.80
N TYR A 216 4.33 -1.31 -14.35
CA TYR A 216 3.32 -0.46 -14.95
C TYR A 216 3.18 0.85 -14.17
N ILE A 217 3.51 1.97 -14.81
CA ILE A 217 3.30 3.30 -14.23
C ILE A 217 1.85 3.74 -14.50
N GLY A 218 1.00 3.56 -13.50
CA GLY A 218 -0.39 4.02 -13.55
C GLY A 218 -0.56 5.51 -13.23
N ARG A 219 -1.75 6.05 -13.53
CA ARG A 219 -2.14 7.43 -13.17
C ARG A 219 -2.05 7.69 -11.66
N THR A 220 -2.34 6.68 -10.84
CA THR A 220 -2.24 6.75 -9.38
C THR A 220 -0.82 7.06 -8.90
N ALA A 221 0.22 6.57 -9.59
CA ALA A 221 1.61 6.86 -9.26
C ALA A 221 1.93 8.35 -9.42
N PHE A 222 1.44 8.98 -10.49
CA PHE A 222 1.60 10.42 -10.71
C PHE A 222 0.79 11.27 -9.71
N ILE A 223 -0.41 10.81 -9.31
CA ILE A 223 -1.20 11.48 -8.27
C ILE A 223 -0.43 11.45 -6.94
N LEU A 224 0.11 10.29 -6.55
CA LEU A 224 0.91 10.15 -5.33
C LEU A 224 2.19 10.99 -5.39
N ALA A 225 2.87 11.02 -6.53
CA ALA A 225 4.02 11.89 -6.74
C ALA A 225 3.66 13.37 -6.60
N GLY A 226 2.50 13.79 -7.12
CA GLY A 226 1.95 15.13 -6.96
C GLY A 226 1.66 15.48 -5.49
N VAL A 227 1.05 14.56 -4.73
CA VAL A 227 0.83 14.74 -3.29
C VAL A 227 2.16 14.87 -2.55
N GLY A 228 3.14 14.01 -2.85
CA GLY A 228 4.49 14.11 -2.27
C GLY A 228 5.19 15.42 -2.60
N ALA A 229 5.07 15.89 -3.84
CA ALA A 229 5.62 17.17 -4.28
C ALA A 229 4.95 18.36 -3.58
N LEU A 230 3.63 18.31 -3.34
CA LEU A 230 2.92 19.33 -2.57
C LEU A 230 3.39 19.37 -1.12
N ILE A 231 3.58 18.20 -0.49
CA ILE A 231 4.11 18.10 0.88
C ILE A 231 5.54 18.66 0.93
N ALA A 232 6.39 18.32 -0.04
CA ALA A 232 7.75 18.84 -0.13
C ALA A 232 7.75 20.36 -0.31
N PHE A 233 6.92 20.88 -1.22
CA PHE A 233 6.75 22.32 -1.43
C PHE A 233 6.32 23.03 -0.15
N ALA A 234 5.30 22.52 0.54
CA ALA A 234 4.85 23.07 1.82
C ALA A 234 5.96 23.04 2.87
N SER A 235 6.73 21.95 2.93
CA SER A 235 7.87 21.78 3.85
C SER A 235 8.97 22.81 3.60
N LEU A 236 9.22 23.17 2.34
CA LEU A 236 10.15 24.24 1.97
C LEU A 236 9.58 25.63 2.26
N MET A 237 8.28 25.83 2.05
CA MET A 237 7.61 27.13 2.16
C MET A 237 7.40 27.59 3.60
N ILE A 238 7.11 26.66 4.53
CA ILE A 238 6.79 26.98 5.93
C ILE A 238 7.92 27.78 6.61
N PRO A 239 9.21 27.36 6.54
CA PRO A 239 10.32 28.13 7.11
C PRO A 239 10.52 29.48 6.42
N ALA A 240 10.44 29.53 5.08
CA ALA A 240 10.58 30.76 4.31
C ALA A 240 9.51 31.79 4.68
N TRP A 241 8.26 31.37 4.84
CA TRP A 241 7.16 32.23 5.27
C TRP A 241 7.37 32.77 6.69
N ARG A 242 7.84 31.93 7.62
CA ARG A 242 8.15 32.37 8.99
C ARG A 242 9.29 33.39 9.03
N ALA A 243 10.37 33.14 8.29
CA ALA A 243 11.53 34.02 8.28
C ALA A 243 11.26 35.37 7.62
N THR A 244 10.50 35.40 6.52
CA THR A 244 10.14 36.65 5.83
C THR A 244 9.18 37.53 6.66
N ARG A 245 8.43 36.95 7.59
CA ARG A 245 7.53 37.68 8.50
C ARG A 245 8.22 38.26 9.72
N ASN A 246 9.25 37.59 10.24
CA ASN A 246 10.02 38.09 11.38
C ASN A 246 10.84 39.32 10.96
N SER A 247 10.76 40.39 11.76
CA SER A 247 11.47 41.63 11.46
C SER A 247 12.99 41.48 11.67
N VAL A 248 13.81 42.25 10.93
CA VAL A 248 15.29 42.32 11.12
C VAL A 248 15.64 42.64 12.59
N VAL A 249 14.74 43.34 13.30
CA VAL A 249 14.84 43.68 14.72
C VAL A 249 14.61 42.47 15.64
N GLU A 250 13.70 41.55 15.28
CA GLU A 250 13.50 40.28 16.01
C GLU A 250 14.63 39.28 15.78
N PHE A 251 15.26 39.26 14.61
CA PHE A 251 16.47 38.46 14.37
C PHE A 251 17.64 38.94 15.26
N LYS A 252 17.88 40.26 15.32
CA LYS A 252 18.89 40.85 16.22
C LYS A 252 18.54 40.73 17.70
N ARG A 253 17.25 40.75 18.09
CA ARG A 253 16.80 40.51 19.48
C ARG A 253 16.84 39.03 19.88
N GLY A 254 16.62 38.11 18.95
CA GLY A 254 16.70 36.66 19.19
C GLY A 254 18.13 36.18 19.43
N ALA A 255 19.12 36.81 18.80
CA ALA A 255 20.53 36.58 19.12
C ALA A 255 20.93 37.03 20.55
N ALA A 256 20.17 37.95 21.16
CA ALA A 256 20.47 38.56 22.46
C ALA A 256 19.59 38.04 23.63
N ARG A 257 18.52 37.29 23.36
CA ARG A 257 17.62 36.72 24.39
C ARG A 257 17.27 35.27 24.07
N PRO A 258 17.26 34.35 25.06
CA PRO A 258 16.84 32.97 24.85
C PRO A 258 15.47 32.91 24.16
N GLY A 259 15.33 32.01 23.19
CA GLY A 259 14.11 31.81 22.43
C GLY A 259 12.89 31.57 23.32
N ARG A 260 11.73 32.08 22.89
CA ARG A 260 10.45 31.80 23.56
C ARG A 260 10.21 30.28 23.57
N THR A 261 9.76 29.75 24.70
CA THR A 261 9.34 28.35 24.82
C THR A 261 8.37 27.98 23.69
N PRO A 262 8.56 26.85 22.97
CA PRO A 262 7.68 26.43 21.88
C PRO A 262 6.21 26.42 22.31
N LEU A 263 5.30 26.89 21.44
CA LEU A 263 3.85 26.90 21.70
C LEU A 263 3.30 25.52 22.11
N PHE A 264 3.85 24.44 21.53
CA PHE A 264 3.50 23.06 21.88
C PHE A 264 3.77 22.71 23.34
N MET A 265 4.87 23.19 23.92
CA MET A 265 5.19 22.99 25.35
C MET A 265 4.34 23.89 26.28
N ARG A 266 3.82 25.01 25.77
CA ARG A 266 3.04 25.95 26.58
C ARG A 266 1.59 25.49 26.78
N TYR A 267 1.01 24.78 25.81
CA TYR A 267 -0.38 24.34 25.85
C TYR A 267 -0.57 22.86 26.24
N TYR A 268 0.49 22.17 26.68
CA TYR A 268 0.44 20.74 27.03
C TYR A 268 -0.14 19.85 25.91
N LEU A 269 0.03 20.24 24.64
CA LEU A 269 -0.45 19.49 23.47
C LEU A 269 0.17 18.09 23.40
N ASP A 270 1.37 17.93 23.95
CA ASP A 270 2.06 16.67 24.16
C ASP A 270 1.27 15.68 25.05
N VAL A 271 0.61 16.17 26.10
CA VAL A 271 -0.24 15.34 26.98
C VAL A 271 -1.51 14.89 26.25
N ALA A 272 -2.07 15.76 25.41
CA ALA A 272 -3.22 15.41 24.57
C ALA A 272 -2.86 14.30 23.56
N PHE A 273 -1.68 14.38 22.91
CA PHE A 273 -1.20 13.31 22.01
C PHE A 273 -0.99 11.98 22.74
N VAL A 274 -0.40 12.00 23.94
CA VAL A 274 -0.25 10.79 24.77
C VAL A 274 -1.59 10.20 25.16
N LEU A 275 -2.57 11.02 25.55
CA LEU A 275 -3.93 10.55 25.87
C LEU A 275 -4.63 9.96 24.65
N ILE A 276 -4.46 10.56 23.47
CA ILE A 276 -5.00 10.02 22.21
C ILE A 276 -4.38 8.67 21.90
N VAL A 277 -3.06 8.53 22.00
CA VAL A 277 -2.38 7.24 21.79
C VAL A 277 -2.80 6.22 22.82
N ALA A 278 -2.89 6.60 24.09
CA ALA A 278 -3.35 5.71 25.15
C ALA A 278 -4.79 5.24 24.92
N ALA A 279 -5.68 6.12 24.46
CA ALA A 279 -7.06 5.77 24.11
C ALA A 279 -7.12 4.83 22.90
N VAL A 280 -6.32 5.08 21.86
CA VAL A 280 -6.21 4.22 20.67
C VAL A 280 -5.65 2.84 21.05
N PHE A 281 -4.60 2.81 21.87
CA PHE A 281 -4.01 1.57 22.37
C PHE A 281 -4.97 0.80 23.27
N TRP A 282 -5.73 1.50 24.12
CA TRP A 282 -6.75 0.89 24.96
C TRP A 282 -7.90 0.29 24.14
N ARG A 283 -8.32 0.98 23.06
CA ARG A 283 -9.31 0.46 22.11
C ARG A 283 -8.80 -0.80 21.40
N LEU A 284 -7.55 -0.78 20.92
CA LEU A 284 -6.90 -1.94 20.30
C LEU A 284 -6.72 -3.11 21.28
N SER A 285 -6.52 -2.83 22.57
CA SER A 285 -6.37 -3.89 23.59
C SER A 285 -7.69 -4.54 24.01
N GLN A 286 -8.83 -3.89 23.77
CA GLN A 286 -10.15 -4.41 24.11
C GLN A 286 -10.89 -5.06 22.94
N GLN A 287 -10.51 -4.73 21.70
CA GLN A 287 -11.08 -5.35 20.50
C GLN A 287 -10.14 -6.46 20.03
N GLU A 288 -10.44 -7.72 20.38
CA GLU A 288 -9.75 -8.90 19.82
C GLU A 288 -10.01 -9.05 18.31
N GLU A 289 -11.10 -8.44 17.81
CA GLU A 289 -11.38 -8.28 16.39
C GLU A 289 -10.88 -6.90 15.93
N LEU A 290 -9.77 -6.91 15.19
CA LEU A 290 -9.21 -5.74 14.50
C LEU A 290 -10.16 -5.11 13.45
N PHE A 291 -11.41 -5.57 13.35
CA PHE A 291 -12.35 -5.29 12.28
C PHE A 291 -13.76 -5.16 12.85
N THR A 292 -14.39 -4.00 12.66
CA THR A 292 -15.84 -3.85 12.92
C THR A 292 -16.57 -4.18 11.62
N GLU A 293 -17.45 -5.17 11.63
CA GLU A 293 -18.47 -5.28 10.58
C GLU A 293 -19.29 -3.99 10.57
N SER A 294 -19.19 -3.23 9.48
CA SER A 294 -20.07 -2.08 9.30
C SER A 294 -21.48 -2.56 9.01
N ILE A 295 -22.47 -1.77 9.43
CA ILE A 295 -23.93 -2.01 9.29
C ILE A 295 -24.37 -2.21 7.82
N PHE A 296 -23.46 -2.01 6.85
CA PHE A 296 -23.70 -2.12 5.41
C PHE A 296 -22.90 -3.23 4.70
N GLY A 297 -22.20 -4.12 5.42
CA GLY A 297 -21.61 -5.33 4.82
C GLY A 297 -20.41 -5.10 3.90
N GLU A 298 -19.81 -3.91 3.92
CA GLU A 298 -18.53 -3.65 3.23
C GLU A 298 -17.38 -3.56 4.25
N THR A 299 -16.34 -4.36 4.01
CA THR A 299 -15.09 -4.42 4.78
C THR A 299 -14.26 -3.15 4.52
N GLN A 300 -14.52 -2.09 5.25
CA GLN A 300 -13.72 -0.85 5.19
C GLN A 300 -12.68 -0.83 6.31
N VAL A 301 -11.44 -0.43 5.97
CA VAL A 301 -10.38 -0.18 6.97
C VAL A 301 -10.84 0.93 7.91
N ASP A 302 -10.74 0.74 9.23
CA ASP A 302 -10.84 1.85 10.18
C ASP A 302 -9.64 2.80 9.95
N PRO A 303 -9.84 4.01 9.42
CA PRO A 303 -8.76 4.96 9.14
C PRO A 303 -7.90 5.26 10.38
N ILE A 304 -8.46 5.08 11.58
CA ILE A 304 -7.76 5.24 12.86
C ILE A 304 -6.68 4.18 13.02
N LEU A 305 -6.93 2.94 12.60
CA LEU A 305 -5.99 1.83 12.72
C LEU A 305 -4.78 2.04 11.80
N LEU A 306 -5.03 2.53 10.58
CA LEU A 306 -3.97 2.90 9.63
C LEU A 306 -3.11 4.07 10.13
N ALA A 307 -3.72 5.04 10.80
CA ALA A 307 -3.03 6.19 11.36
C ALA A 307 -2.27 5.86 12.66
N THR A 308 -2.61 4.75 13.34
CA THR A 308 -2.11 4.45 14.69
C THR A 308 -0.58 4.44 14.79
N PRO A 309 0.17 3.74 13.92
CA PRO A 309 1.63 3.70 14.05
C PRO A 309 2.27 5.06 13.77
N ALA A 310 1.72 5.85 12.84
CA ALA A 310 2.17 7.21 12.57
C ALA A 310 1.91 8.14 13.75
N VAL A 311 0.71 8.09 14.33
CA VAL A 311 0.35 8.86 15.54
C VAL A 311 1.20 8.44 16.73
N PHE A 312 1.46 7.14 16.89
CA PHE A 312 2.36 6.60 17.91
C PHE A 312 3.77 7.18 17.74
N MET A 313 4.33 7.17 16.53
CA MET A 313 5.67 7.70 16.27
C MET A 313 5.76 9.22 16.54
N ILE A 314 4.76 9.99 16.09
CA ILE A 314 4.68 11.43 16.38
C ILE A 314 4.64 11.66 17.89
N THR A 315 3.84 10.87 18.60
CA THR A 315 3.69 10.98 20.05
C THR A 315 4.98 10.63 20.77
N VAL A 316 5.67 9.55 20.37
CA VAL A 316 7.00 9.20 20.90
C VAL A 316 7.99 10.33 20.65
N GLY A 317 8.01 10.91 19.44
CA GLY A 317 8.88 12.04 19.12
C GLY A 317 8.61 13.28 19.99
N VAL A 318 7.34 13.63 20.20
CA VAL A 318 6.94 14.76 21.06
C VAL A 318 7.27 14.48 22.53
N VAL A 319 7.03 13.26 23.02
CA VAL A 319 7.41 12.82 24.37
C VAL A 319 8.93 12.90 24.53
N PHE A 320 9.70 12.46 23.54
CA PHE A 320 11.16 12.54 23.55
C PHE A 320 11.64 13.99 23.66
N LEU A 321 11.06 14.93 22.89
CA LEU A 321 11.39 16.36 22.99
C LEU A 321 11.12 16.94 24.38
N ARG A 322 10.19 16.37 25.15
CA ARG A 322 9.92 16.77 26.54
C ARG A 322 10.82 16.07 27.54
N LEU A 323 11.13 14.80 27.29
CA LEU A 323 12.03 14.01 28.14
C LEU A 323 13.47 14.52 28.02
N PHE A 324 13.89 14.96 26.84
CA PHE A 324 15.23 15.45 26.55
C PHE A 324 15.73 16.55 27.52
N PRO A 325 15.02 17.69 27.70
CA PRO A 325 15.44 18.69 28.67
C PRO A 325 15.37 18.20 30.12
N LEU A 326 14.51 17.23 30.44
CA LEU A 326 14.42 16.64 31.78
C LEU A 326 15.62 15.72 32.07
N VAL A 327 16.02 14.92 31.08
CA VAL A 327 17.24 14.10 31.10
C VAL A 327 18.46 15.00 31.20
N LEU A 328 18.55 16.08 30.41
CA LEU A 328 19.64 17.05 30.53
C LEU A 328 19.69 17.71 31.91
N ARG A 329 18.53 18.00 32.54
CA ARG A 329 18.46 18.49 33.92
C ARG A 329 18.91 17.45 34.94
N LEU A 330 18.55 16.18 34.77
CA LEU A 330 18.99 15.09 35.64
C LEU A 330 20.50 14.86 35.52
N ILE A 331 21.04 14.88 34.30
CA ILE A 331 22.47 14.81 34.03
C ILE A 331 23.18 16.02 34.64
N ALA A 332 22.66 17.23 34.44
CA ALA A 332 23.22 18.45 35.04
C ALA A 332 23.15 18.45 36.58
N TRP A 333 22.10 17.85 37.16
CA TRP A 333 21.96 17.66 38.60
C TRP A 333 22.99 16.66 39.14
N GLY A 334 23.16 15.51 38.49
CA GLY A 334 24.15 14.49 38.86
C GLY A 334 25.59 14.98 38.70
N ILE A 335 25.88 15.74 37.64
CA ILE A 335 27.19 16.37 37.41
C ILE A 335 27.42 17.57 38.34
N GLY A 336 26.36 18.18 38.87
CA GLY A 336 26.44 19.25 39.89
C GLY A 336 27.13 18.81 41.19
N TRP A 337 27.30 17.50 41.40
CA TRP A 337 28.15 16.95 42.47
C TRP A 337 29.66 16.97 42.16
N THR A 338 30.06 17.26 40.93
CA THR A 338 31.47 17.40 40.56
C THR A 338 31.95 18.84 40.76
N ARG A 339 33.16 19.03 41.30
CA ARG A 339 33.75 20.35 41.61
C ARG A 339 34.25 21.13 40.39
N SER A 340 33.99 20.68 39.16
CA SER A 340 34.56 21.29 37.94
C SER A 340 33.65 22.39 37.38
N VAL A 341 34.09 23.65 37.53
CA VAL A 341 33.35 24.85 37.11
C VAL A 341 33.11 24.92 35.60
N ALA A 342 34.03 24.42 34.78
CA ALA A 342 33.92 24.44 33.31
C ALA A 342 32.78 23.55 32.79
N ILE A 343 32.65 22.35 33.36
CA ILE A 343 31.59 21.39 33.01
C ILE A 343 30.21 21.92 33.46
N LEU A 344 30.17 22.55 34.65
CA LEU A 344 28.97 23.14 35.21
C LEU A 344 28.43 24.32 34.37
N VAL A 345 29.31 25.18 33.85
CA VAL A 345 28.94 26.31 32.98
C VAL A 345 28.49 25.82 31.61
N GLY A 346 29.24 24.88 30.99
CA GLY A 346 28.86 24.30 29.68
C GLY A 346 27.53 23.54 29.71
N MET A 347 27.27 22.79 30.77
CA MET A 347 25.98 22.10 30.93
C MET A 347 24.83 23.06 31.26
N ARG A 348 25.07 24.12 32.03
CA ARG A 348 24.03 25.15 32.27
C ARG A 348 23.71 25.96 31.03
N SER A 349 24.64 26.18 30.10
CA SER A 349 24.33 26.79 28.80
C SER A 349 23.50 25.84 27.93
N LEU A 350 23.82 24.54 27.89
CA LEU A 350 23.04 23.51 27.20
C LEU A 350 21.61 23.37 27.74
N VAL A 351 21.42 23.38 29.07
CA VAL A 351 20.08 23.32 29.69
C VAL A 351 19.25 24.58 29.43
N ARG A 352 19.91 25.73 29.19
CA ARG A 352 19.25 27.00 28.86
C ARG A 352 19.00 27.17 27.35
N GLN A 353 19.67 26.39 26.52
CA GLN A 353 19.53 26.34 25.06
C GLN A 353 19.36 24.87 24.62
N PRO A 354 18.25 24.20 25.01
CA PRO A 354 18.00 22.79 24.72
C PRO A 354 17.73 22.50 23.24
#